data_AF-A0A0L7KSQ0-F1
#
_entry.id   AF-A0A0L7KSQ0-F1
#
_cell.length_a   1.000
_cell.length_b   1.000
_cell.length_c   1.000
_cell.angle_alpha   90.00
_cell.angle_beta   90.00
_cell.angle_gamma   90.00
#
_symmetry.space_group_name_H-M   'P 1'
#
loop_
_entity.id
_entity.type
_entity.pdbx_description
1 polymer ?
#
loop_
_entity_poly.entity_id
_entity_poly.type
_entity_poly.pdbx_seq_one_letter_code
_entity_poly.pdbx_strand_id
1 'polypeptide(L)'
;MAFFSCSRLGSNSVLASISRFPATLSTAKYAQAAGPKVTFKKYEASKDEHHDIRNERLNRPLSPHLTIYEYQLTSMLSITHRITGLALSGYASALGLGALCLPNDISHYVTIIEGLNLSPATLFLGKALLASPLGYHFANGIRHLYWDTARGLSIKEVYATGYAMLAASVIITLILAAL
;
A
#
# COMPACT_ATOMS: atom_id res chain seq x y z
N MET A 1 33.43 -22.41 34.29
CA MET A 1 34.49 -21.38 34.25
C MET A 1 34.10 -20.26 35.22
N ALA A 2 34.90 -20.14 36.29
CA ALA A 2 35.00 -19.07 37.30
C ALA A 2 33.72 -18.38 37.81
N PHE A 3 33.18 -18.91 38.92
CA PHE A 3 32.45 -18.13 39.91
C PHE A 3 33.46 -17.37 40.78
N PHE A 4 33.43 -16.03 40.79
CA PHE A 4 34.17 -15.24 41.76
C PHE A 4 33.33 -15.04 43.02
N SER A 5 33.66 -15.83 44.04
CA SER A 5 33.30 -15.58 45.44
C SER A 5 34.27 -14.54 45.99
N CYS A 6 33.78 -13.42 46.50
CA CYS A 6 34.59 -12.45 47.23
C CYS A 6 34.25 -12.54 48.73
N SER A 7 35.21 -13.05 49.48
CA SER A 7 35.16 -13.32 50.90
C SER A 7 35.17 -12.05 51.74
N ARG A 8 34.46 -12.13 52.87
CA ARG A 8 34.58 -11.29 54.08
C ARG A 8 35.99 -10.72 54.31
N LEU A 9 36.08 -9.40 54.37
CA LEU A 9 37.10 -8.69 55.15
C LEU A 9 36.42 -8.06 56.36
N GLY A 10 36.78 -8.55 57.54
CA GLY A 10 36.29 -8.08 58.81
C GLY A 10 37.01 -6.81 59.29
N SER A 11 36.29 -6.11 60.15
CA SER A 11 36.79 -5.41 61.35
C SER A 11 38.01 -4.51 61.19
N ASN A 12 37.77 -3.19 61.17
CA ASN A 12 38.05 -2.35 62.34
C ASN A 12 37.42 -0.95 62.14
N SER A 13 36.78 -0.48 63.20
CA SER A 13 35.93 0.70 63.30
C SER A 13 36.72 2.02 63.20
N VAL A 14 36.91 2.51 61.96
CA VAL A 14 37.38 3.89 61.72
C VAL A 14 36.26 4.92 62.02
N LEU A 15 35.02 4.46 62.20
CA LEU A 15 33.85 5.31 62.48
C LEU A 15 33.79 5.92 63.89
N ALA A 16 34.73 5.59 64.78
CA ALA A 16 34.72 6.09 66.16
C ALA A 16 35.32 7.51 66.34
N SER A 17 35.89 8.12 65.29
CA SER A 17 36.57 9.43 65.40
C SER A 17 35.79 10.63 64.83
N ILE A 18 34.60 10.41 64.23
CA ILE A 18 33.82 11.49 63.59
C ILE A 18 32.80 12.13 64.55
N SER A 19 32.62 11.61 65.77
CA SER A 19 31.66 12.13 66.76
C SER A 19 32.08 13.42 67.49
N ARG A 20 33.16 14.09 67.06
CA ARG A 20 33.69 15.31 67.69
C ARG A 20 33.57 16.59 66.87
N PHE A 21 32.64 16.64 65.91
CA PHE A 21 32.23 17.90 65.30
C PHE A 21 30.94 18.38 65.97
N PRO A 22 30.92 19.58 66.59
CA PRO A 22 29.68 20.15 67.09
C PRO A 22 28.76 20.36 65.89
N ALA A 23 27.63 19.66 65.89
CA ALA A 23 26.58 19.81 64.91
C ALA A 23 25.97 21.21 65.04
N THR A 24 26.66 22.21 64.49
CA THR A 24 26.08 23.50 64.10
C THR A 24 25.30 23.31 62.80
N LEU A 25 24.52 22.23 62.73
CA LEU A 25 23.41 22.08 61.80
C LEU A 25 22.29 22.96 62.33
N SER A 26 22.48 24.26 62.11
CA SER A 26 21.42 25.25 61.98
C SER A 26 20.23 24.55 61.35
N THR A 27 19.11 24.55 62.06
CA THR A 27 17.82 24.12 61.54
C THR A 27 17.45 25.10 60.43
N ALA A 28 18.00 24.90 59.24
CA ALA A 28 17.54 25.56 58.04
C ALA A 28 16.11 25.08 57.84
N LYS A 29 15.15 25.84 58.36
CA LYS A 29 13.76 25.77 57.94
C LYS A 29 13.77 26.20 56.48
N TYR A 30 14.03 25.26 55.58
CA TYR A 30 13.59 25.41 54.21
C TYR A 30 12.09 25.60 54.33
N ALA A 31 11.63 26.84 54.16
CA ALA A 31 10.23 27.10 53.87
C ALA A 31 9.93 26.23 52.67
N GLN A 32 9.22 25.14 52.90
CA GLN A 32 8.81 24.22 51.87
C GLN A 32 7.79 25.01 51.05
N ALA A 33 8.31 25.80 50.10
CA ALA A 33 7.51 26.52 49.14
C ALA A 33 6.55 25.47 48.59
N ALA A 34 5.25 25.68 48.82
CA ALA A 34 4.24 24.71 48.48
C ALA A 34 4.41 24.37 47.01
N GLY A 35 5.04 23.24 46.72
CA GLY A 35 5.19 22.76 45.37
C GLY A 35 3.79 22.66 44.76
N PRO A 36 3.62 22.92 43.45
CA PRO A 36 2.31 22.84 42.82
C PRO A 36 1.66 21.52 43.24
N LYS A 37 0.44 21.60 43.78
CA LYS A 37 -0.29 20.43 44.30
C LYS A 37 -0.61 19.51 43.12
N VAL A 38 0.28 18.58 42.82
CA VAL A 38 0.09 17.61 41.74
C VAL A 38 -1.03 16.68 42.15
N THR A 39 -2.19 16.87 41.53
CA THR A 39 -3.34 15.99 41.74
C THR A 39 -3.23 14.84 40.76
N PHE A 40 -2.84 13.67 41.26
CA PHE A 40 -2.83 12.45 40.48
C PHE A 40 -4.27 12.03 40.20
N LYS A 41 -4.72 12.13 38.94
CA LYS A 41 -5.97 11.48 38.53
C LYS A 41 -5.72 9.98 38.42
N LYS A 42 -6.63 9.18 38.98
CA LYS A 42 -6.64 7.73 38.78
C LYS A 42 -6.79 7.45 37.28
N TYR A 43 -5.94 6.58 36.75
CA TYR A 43 -6.09 6.12 35.36
C TYR A 43 -7.40 5.34 35.23
N GLU A 44 -8.27 5.78 34.33
CA GLU A 44 -9.42 5.02 33.86
C GLU A 44 -9.05 4.41 32.50
N ALA A 45 -9.21 3.10 32.38
CA ALA A 45 -9.01 2.43 31.11
C ALA A 45 -9.99 3.00 30.08
N SER A 46 -9.50 3.33 28.89
CA SER A 46 -10.37 3.70 27.78
C SER A 46 -11.38 2.58 27.52
N LYS A 47 -12.64 2.93 27.26
CA LYS A 47 -13.61 1.97 26.73
C LYS A 47 -12.99 1.28 25.52
N ASP A 48 -13.11 -0.04 25.48
CA ASP A 48 -12.67 -0.84 24.33
C ASP A 48 -13.65 -0.57 23.18
N GLU A 49 -13.35 0.47 22.41
CA GLU A 49 -14.11 0.90 21.24
C GLU A 49 -13.27 0.60 19.99
N HIS A 50 -13.90 -0.01 18.99
CA HIS A 50 -13.26 -0.23 17.70
C HIS A 50 -12.83 1.11 17.07
N HIS A 51 -11.65 1.12 16.44
CA HIS A 51 -11.01 2.34 15.93
C HIS A 51 -11.93 3.18 15.04
N ASP A 52 -12.66 2.53 14.12
CA ASP A 52 -13.49 3.21 13.13
C ASP A 52 -14.73 3.83 13.79
N ILE A 53 -15.39 3.09 14.67
CA ILE A 53 -16.54 3.58 15.46
C ILE A 53 -16.15 4.81 16.28
N ARG A 54 -14.95 4.79 16.87
CA ARG A 54 -14.42 5.94 17.61
C ARG A 54 -14.18 7.15 16.69
N ASN A 55 -13.66 6.95 15.48
CA ASN A 55 -13.38 8.03 14.55
C ASN A 55 -14.65 8.63 13.94
N GLU A 56 -15.63 7.79 13.60
CA GLU A 56 -16.96 8.19 13.15
C GLU A 56 -17.66 9.01 14.24
N ARG A 57 -17.71 8.51 15.49
CA ARG A 57 -18.29 9.23 16.63
C ARG A 57 -17.63 10.59 16.88
N LEU A 58 -16.32 10.68 16.67
CA LEU A 58 -15.55 11.91 16.86
C LEU A 58 -15.55 12.82 15.61
N ASN A 59 -16.21 12.43 14.52
CA ASN A 59 -16.24 13.14 13.25
C ASN A 59 -14.82 13.53 12.76
N ARG A 60 -13.87 12.59 12.87
CA ARG A 60 -12.50 12.84 12.44
C ARG A 60 -12.44 12.85 10.91
N PRO A 61 -11.91 13.91 10.28
CA PRO A 61 -11.79 13.94 8.83
C PRO A 61 -10.75 12.92 8.35
N LEU A 62 -11.01 12.32 7.19
CA LEU A 62 -10.03 11.48 6.51
C LEU A 62 -8.98 12.40 5.87
N SER A 63 -7.70 12.08 6.07
CA SER A 63 -6.63 12.79 5.37
C SER A 63 -6.77 12.62 3.85
N PRO A 64 -6.47 13.67 3.06
CA PRO A 64 -6.44 13.54 1.61
C PRO A 64 -5.39 12.48 1.21
N HIS A 65 -5.70 11.70 0.18
CA HIS A 65 -4.87 10.58 -0.27
C HIS A 65 -4.68 10.65 -1.79
N LEU A 66 -5.65 10.17 -2.60
CA LEU A 66 -5.50 10.15 -4.07
C LEU A 66 -5.31 11.55 -4.69
N THR A 67 -5.89 12.58 -4.08
CA THR A 67 -5.84 13.96 -4.60
C THR A 67 -4.49 14.64 -4.38
N ILE A 68 -3.64 14.12 -3.49
CA ILE A 68 -2.34 14.70 -3.15
C ILE A 68 -1.17 13.75 -3.40
N TYR A 69 -1.44 12.47 -3.72
CA TYR A 69 -0.41 11.47 -3.92
C TYR A 69 0.27 11.68 -5.29
N GLU A 70 1.59 11.59 -5.32
CA GLU A 70 2.35 11.72 -6.56
C GLU A 70 2.09 10.53 -7.50
N TYR A 71 1.87 10.82 -8.79
CA TYR A 71 1.65 9.79 -9.79
C TYR A 71 2.93 9.00 -10.06
N GLN A 72 2.99 7.80 -9.50
CA GLN A 72 4.07 6.84 -9.73
C GLN A 72 3.71 5.90 -10.87
N LEU A 73 4.71 5.53 -11.69
CA LEU A 73 4.56 4.54 -12.75
C LEU A 73 3.88 3.26 -12.21
N THR A 74 4.34 2.73 -11.08
CA THR A 74 3.78 1.53 -10.43
C THR A 74 2.28 1.63 -10.14
N SER A 75 1.85 2.75 -9.56
CA SER A 75 0.44 3.00 -9.26
C SER A 75 -0.42 3.08 -10.52
N MET A 76 0.08 3.76 -11.57
CA MET A 76 -0.59 3.88 -12.86
C MET A 76 -0.71 2.54 -13.57
N LEU A 77 0.35 1.72 -13.53
CA LEU A 77 0.33 0.42 -14.16
C LEU A 77 -0.68 -0.52 -13.45
N SER A 78 -0.77 -0.44 -12.13
CA SER A 78 -1.72 -1.22 -11.33
C SER A 78 -3.18 -0.86 -11.62
N ILE A 79 -3.53 0.44 -11.61
CA ILE A 79 -4.92 0.85 -11.91
C ILE A 79 -5.29 0.53 -13.36
N THR A 80 -4.36 0.71 -14.30
CA THR A 80 -4.57 0.35 -15.71
C THR A 80 -4.83 -1.16 -15.85
N HIS A 81 -4.12 -2.01 -15.10
CA HIS A 81 -4.36 -3.46 -15.12
C HIS A 81 -5.76 -3.85 -14.65
N ARG A 82 -6.29 -3.15 -13.63
CA ARG A 82 -7.67 -3.32 -13.18
C ARG A 82 -8.67 -2.86 -14.23
N ILE A 83 -8.47 -1.68 -14.82
CA ILE A 83 -9.36 -1.12 -15.85
C ILE A 83 -9.38 -2.02 -17.09
N THR A 84 -8.22 -2.48 -17.57
CA THR A 84 -8.17 -3.38 -18.72
C THR A 84 -8.78 -4.74 -18.41
N GLY A 85 -8.62 -5.25 -17.18
CA GLY A 85 -9.31 -6.46 -16.72
C GLY A 85 -10.83 -6.32 -16.75
N LEU A 86 -11.35 -5.21 -16.21
CA LEU A 86 -12.78 -4.89 -16.26
C LEU A 86 -13.30 -4.76 -17.70
N ALA A 87 -12.53 -4.11 -18.58
CA ALA A 87 -12.89 -3.99 -19.99
C ALA A 87 -12.97 -5.37 -20.66
N LEU A 88 -11.97 -6.23 -20.46
CA LEU A 88 -11.95 -7.59 -21.04
C LEU A 88 -13.07 -8.48 -20.50
N SER A 89 -13.33 -8.45 -19.19
CA SER A 89 -14.48 -9.15 -18.61
C SER A 89 -15.78 -8.61 -19.19
N GLY A 90 -15.90 -7.29 -19.34
CA GLY A 90 -17.03 -6.64 -20.00
C GLY A 90 -17.23 -7.12 -21.44
N TYR A 91 -16.16 -7.21 -22.23
CA TYR A 91 -16.21 -7.73 -23.60
C TYR A 91 -16.68 -9.18 -23.64
N ALA A 92 -16.08 -10.05 -22.81
CA ALA A 92 -16.43 -11.46 -22.75
C ALA A 92 -17.90 -11.66 -22.32
N SER A 93 -18.35 -10.94 -21.29
CA SER A 93 -19.73 -10.99 -20.84
C SER A 93 -20.71 -10.44 -21.87
N ALA A 94 -20.41 -9.31 -22.51
CA ALA A 94 -21.27 -8.69 -23.50
C ALA A 94 -21.41 -9.57 -24.76
N LEU A 95 -20.31 -10.15 -25.25
CA LEU A 95 -20.34 -11.06 -26.39
C LEU A 95 -21.05 -12.38 -26.04
N GLY A 96 -20.81 -12.93 -24.84
CA GLY A 96 -21.48 -14.14 -24.38
C GLY A 96 -22.99 -13.98 -24.20
N LEU A 97 -23.42 -12.87 -23.57
CA LEU A 97 -24.84 -12.54 -23.43
C LEU A 97 -25.46 -12.17 -24.78
N GLY A 98 -24.74 -11.44 -25.63
CA GLY A 98 -25.17 -11.11 -26.98
C GLY A 98 -25.45 -12.37 -27.80
N ALA A 99 -24.55 -13.36 -27.75
CA ALA A 99 -24.73 -14.63 -28.44
C ALA A 99 -25.95 -15.44 -27.93
N LEU A 100 -26.36 -15.24 -26.68
CA LEU A 100 -27.54 -15.91 -26.09
C LEU A 100 -28.85 -15.17 -26.37
N CYS A 101 -28.82 -13.84 -26.37
CA CYS A 101 -30.02 -13.00 -26.38
C CYS A 101 -30.36 -12.39 -27.74
N LEU A 102 -29.37 -12.24 -28.63
CA LEU A 102 -29.59 -11.64 -29.94
C LEU A 102 -30.17 -12.64 -30.95
N PRO A 103 -31.01 -12.20 -31.90
CA PRO A 103 -31.71 -13.08 -32.82
C PRO A 103 -30.84 -13.62 -33.96
N ASN A 104 -29.70 -12.99 -34.22
CA ASN A 104 -28.83 -13.29 -35.36
C ASN A 104 -27.46 -13.80 -34.90
N ASP A 105 -26.78 -14.52 -35.79
CA ASP A 105 -25.42 -15.01 -35.56
C ASP A 105 -24.34 -13.92 -35.73
N ILE A 106 -23.09 -14.26 -35.44
CA ILE A 106 -21.96 -13.33 -35.56
C ILE A 106 -21.74 -12.88 -37.01
N SER A 107 -22.00 -13.74 -38.01
CA SER A 107 -21.78 -13.45 -39.43
C SER A 107 -22.65 -12.27 -39.88
N HIS A 108 -23.91 -12.22 -39.42
CA HIS A 108 -24.80 -11.11 -39.69
C HIS A 108 -24.23 -9.75 -39.24
N TYR A 109 -23.68 -9.69 -38.02
CA TYR A 109 -23.11 -8.46 -37.48
C TYR A 109 -21.80 -8.07 -38.16
N VAL A 110 -20.99 -9.05 -38.58
CA VAL A 110 -19.79 -8.81 -39.38
C VAL A 110 -20.15 -8.19 -40.73
N THR A 111 -21.16 -8.72 -41.44
CA THR A 111 -21.63 -8.15 -42.71
C THR A 111 -22.15 -6.71 -42.55
N ILE A 112 -22.82 -6.39 -41.44
CA ILE A 112 -23.23 -5.00 -41.14
C ILE A 112 -21.99 -4.09 -41.04
N ILE A 113 -20.95 -4.52 -40.33
CA ILE A 113 -19.70 -3.74 -40.17
C ILE A 113 -18.97 -3.59 -41.50
N GLU A 114 -18.91 -4.65 -42.31
CA GLU A 114 -18.33 -4.61 -43.66
C GLU A 114 -19.09 -3.63 -44.57
N GLY A 115 -20.41 -3.59 -44.47
CA GLY A 115 -21.28 -2.66 -45.20
C GLY A 115 -21.06 -1.19 -44.88
N LEU A 116 -20.40 -0.86 -43.75
CA LEU A 116 -20.01 0.51 -43.42
C LEU A 116 -18.88 1.04 -44.31
N ASN A 117 -18.20 0.18 -45.09
CA ASN A 117 -17.11 0.54 -46.00
C ASN A 117 -16.01 1.40 -45.33
N LEU A 118 -15.64 1.02 -44.11
CA LEU A 118 -14.63 1.73 -43.33
C LEU A 118 -13.25 1.66 -44.01
N SER A 119 -12.49 2.75 -43.92
CA SER A 119 -11.12 2.75 -44.46
C SER A 119 -10.23 1.72 -43.75
N PRO A 120 -9.21 1.16 -44.42
CA PRO A 120 -8.26 0.24 -43.76
C PRO A 120 -7.61 0.84 -42.51
N ALA A 121 -7.33 2.14 -42.51
CA ALA A 121 -6.79 2.85 -41.35
C ALA A 121 -7.80 2.89 -40.18
N THR A 122 -9.07 3.17 -40.47
CA THR A 122 -10.13 3.16 -39.45
C THR A 122 -10.33 1.77 -38.85
N LEU A 123 -10.31 0.72 -39.68
CA LEU A 123 -10.40 -0.66 -39.22
C LEU A 123 -9.20 -1.03 -38.35
N PHE A 124 -7.99 -0.68 -38.77
CA PHE A 124 -6.78 -0.93 -37.98
C PHE A 124 -6.84 -0.24 -36.61
N LEU A 125 -7.25 1.04 -36.56
CA LEU A 125 -7.42 1.76 -35.31
C LEU A 125 -8.49 1.13 -34.41
N GLY A 126 -9.63 0.72 -34.99
CA GLY A 126 -10.69 0.02 -34.24
C GLY A 126 -10.18 -1.30 -33.64
N LYS A 127 -9.47 -2.11 -34.43
CA LYS A 127 -8.84 -3.34 -33.96
C LYS A 127 -7.80 -3.07 -32.87
N ALA A 128 -6.93 -2.07 -33.05
CA ALA A 128 -5.93 -1.70 -32.06
C ALA A 128 -6.55 -1.24 -30.73
N LEU A 129 -7.62 -0.43 -30.79
CA LEU A 129 -8.35 0.01 -29.60
C LEU A 129 -8.95 -1.18 -28.84
N LEU A 130 -9.60 -2.12 -29.54
CA LEU A 130 -10.17 -3.32 -28.93
C LEU A 130 -9.11 -4.32 -28.42
N ALA A 131 -7.97 -4.41 -29.11
CA ALA A 131 -6.86 -5.30 -28.73
C ALA A 131 -6.01 -4.73 -27.59
N SER A 132 -5.95 -3.40 -27.41
CA SER A 132 -5.07 -2.76 -26.44
C SER A 132 -5.28 -3.21 -24.99
N PRO A 133 -6.51 -3.41 -24.46
CA PRO A 133 -6.71 -3.93 -23.12
C PRO A 133 -6.16 -5.35 -22.97
N LEU A 134 -6.29 -6.18 -24.01
CA LEU A 134 -5.77 -7.55 -24.01
C LEU A 134 -4.24 -7.56 -23.99
N GLY A 135 -3.61 -6.80 -24.90
CA GLY A 135 -2.14 -6.71 -24.98
C GLY A 135 -1.53 -6.21 -23.68
N TYR A 136 -2.12 -5.18 -23.08
CA TYR A 136 -1.68 -4.65 -21.79
C TYR A 136 -1.94 -5.62 -20.62
N HIS A 137 -3.17 -6.13 -20.49
CA HIS A 137 -3.55 -6.97 -19.36
C HIS A 137 -2.74 -8.27 -19.35
N PHE A 138 -2.50 -8.86 -20.52
CA PHE A 138 -1.70 -10.07 -20.67
C PHE A 138 -0.23 -9.83 -20.30
N ALA A 139 0.42 -8.80 -20.87
CA ALA A 139 1.82 -8.49 -20.59
C ALA A 139 2.05 -8.14 -19.11
N ASN A 140 1.18 -7.30 -18.53
CA ASN A 140 1.29 -6.96 -17.12
C ASN A 140 0.86 -8.11 -16.20
N GLY A 141 -0.04 -8.99 -16.64
CA GLY A 141 -0.41 -10.23 -15.94
C GLY A 141 0.78 -11.17 -15.79
N ILE A 142 1.59 -11.36 -16.84
CA ILE A 142 2.85 -12.13 -16.76
C ILE A 142 3.80 -11.51 -15.72
N ARG A 143 3.91 -10.18 -15.70
CA ARG A 143 4.71 -9.45 -14.70
C ARG A 143 4.19 -9.67 -13.27
N HIS A 144 2.87 -9.68 -13.06
CA HIS A 144 2.28 -10.01 -11.76
C HIS A 144 2.58 -11.45 -11.34
N LEU A 145 2.42 -12.44 -12.23
CA LEU A 145 2.79 -13.82 -11.94
C LEU A 145 4.28 -13.98 -11.62
N TYR A 146 5.15 -13.22 -12.28
CA TYR A 146 6.56 -13.16 -11.94
C TYR A 146 6.79 -12.61 -10.53
N TRP A 147 6.07 -11.56 -10.13
CA TRP A 147 6.12 -11.02 -8.76
C TRP A 147 5.55 -11.97 -7.71
N ASP A 148 4.54 -12.78 -8.05
CA ASP A 148 3.96 -13.79 -7.14
C ASP A 148 4.99 -14.87 -6.76
N THR A 149 6.04 -15.05 -7.56
CA THR A 149 7.20 -15.90 -7.22
C THR A 149 8.23 -15.23 -6.31
N ALA A 150 7.92 -14.05 -5.76
CA ALA A 150 8.79 -13.19 -4.95
C ALA A 150 10.08 -12.74 -5.68
N ARG A 151 10.02 -12.56 -7.01
CA ARG A 151 11.14 -12.12 -7.84
C ARG A 151 10.91 -10.71 -8.40
N GLY A 152 11.99 -9.96 -8.65
CA GLY A 152 11.92 -8.64 -9.30
C GLY A 152 11.20 -7.55 -8.51
N LEU A 153 11.29 -7.62 -7.18
CA LEU A 153 10.59 -6.72 -6.24
C LEU A 153 11.45 -5.54 -5.76
N SER A 154 12.71 -5.43 -6.19
CA SER A 154 13.48 -4.20 -5.95
C SER A 154 12.92 -3.06 -6.78
N ILE A 155 13.00 -1.81 -6.28
CA ILE A 155 12.46 -0.64 -6.99
C ILE A 155 13.02 -0.54 -8.42
N LYS A 156 14.32 -0.80 -8.61
CA LYS A 156 14.94 -0.78 -9.94
C LYS A 156 14.31 -1.81 -10.89
N GLU A 157 14.13 -3.04 -10.42
CA GLU A 157 13.53 -4.12 -11.22
C GLU A 157 12.04 -3.86 -11.49
N VAL A 158 11.31 -3.34 -10.50
CA VAL A 158 9.90 -2.97 -10.66
C VAL A 158 9.74 -1.94 -11.78
N TYR A 159 10.60 -0.92 -11.84
CA TYR A 159 10.55 0.06 -12.94
C TYR A 159 11.02 -0.55 -14.26
N ALA A 160 12.11 -1.32 -14.27
CA ALA A 160 12.63 -1.95 -15.49
C ALA A 160 11.60 -2.90 -16.13
N THR A 161 11.01 -3.79 -15.33
CA THR A 161 9.92 -4.69 -15.78
C THR A 161 8.67 -3.92 -16.19
N GLY A 162 8.40 -2.75 -15.58
CA GLY A 162 7.31 -1.86 -15.97
C GLY A 162 7.47 -1.30 -17.38
N TYR A 163 8.67 -0.81 -17.74
CA TYR A 163 8.93 -0.35 -19.11
C TYR A 163 8.98 -1.51 -20.11
N ALA A 164 9.57 -2.65 -19.73
CA ALA A 164 9.62 -3.83 -20.58
C ALA A 164 8.22 -4.35 -20.94
N MET A 165 7.31 -4.44 -19.95
CA MET A 165 5.95 -4.91 -20.22
C MET A 165 5.14 -3.88 -21.02
N LEU A 166 5.38 -2.57 -20.87
CA LEU A 166 4.76 -1.55 -21.72
C LEU A 166 5.15 -1.73 -23.19
N ALA A 167 6.44 -1.92 -23.47
CA ALA A 167 6.90 -2.19 -24.83
C ALA A 167 6.28 -3.48 -25.39
N ALA A 168 6.26 -4.56 -24.60
CA ALA A 168 5.60 -5.81 -24.99
C ALA A 168 4.10 -5.62 -25.26
N SER A 169 3.39 -4.84 -24.45
CA SER A 169 1.96 -4.57 -24.64
C SER A 169 1.65 -3.87 -25.97
N VAL A 170 2.48 -2.90 -26.37
CA VAL A 170 2.34 -2.20 -27.65
C VAL A 170 2.58 -3.17 -28.80
N ILE A 171 3.65 -3.97 -28.74
CA ILE A 171 3.97 -4.96 -29.77
C ILE A 171 2.82 -5.96 -29.95
N ILE A 172 2.33 -6.54 -28.85
CA ILE A 172 1.19 -7.48 -28.88
C ILE A 172 -0.04 -6.81 -29.48
N THR A 173 -0.35 -5.59 -29.08
CA THR A 173 -1.50 -4.84 -29.60
C THR A 173 -1.39 -4.61 -31.10
N LEU A 174 -0.23 -4.20 -31.60
CA LEU A 174 -0.01 -3.95 -33.02
C LEU A 174 -0.09 -5.23 -33.85
N ILE A 175 0.46 -6.34 -33.34
CA ILE A 175 0.34 -7.66 -33.98
C ILE A 175 -1.14 -8.04 -34.09
N LEU A 176 -1.89 -7.97 -32.99
CA LEU A 176 -3.32 -8.29 -32.97
C LEU A 176 -4.16 -7.39 -33.88
N ALA A 177 -3.79 -6.11 -33.99
CA ALA A 177 -4.48 -5.16 -34.86
C ALA A 177 -4.23 -5.41 -36.36
N ALA A 178 -3.09 -6.03 -36.69
CA ALA A 178 -2.68 -6.33 -38.05
C ALA A 178 -3.24 -7.68 -38.58
N LEU A 179 -3.72 -8.55 -37.68
CA LEU A 179 -4.50 -9.76 -38.04
C LEU A 179 -5.89 -9.35 -38.55
#